data_AF-A0A935XWU0-F1
#
_entry.id   AF-A0A935XWU0-F1
#
_cell.length_a   1.000
_cell.length_b   1.000
_cell.length_c   1.000
_cell.angle_alpha   90.00
_cell.angle_beta   90.00
_cell.angle_gamma   90.00
#
_symmetry.space_group_name_H-M   'P 1'
#
loop_
_entity.id
_entity.type
_entity.pdbx_description
1 polymer ?
#
loop_
_entity_poly.entity_id
_entity_poly.type
_entity_poly.pdbx_seq_one_letter_code
_entity_poly.pdbx_strand_id
1 'polypeptide(L)'
;MTTQKKILTGGLIILMTIFLYFWYAIYTWDSMGECGMDTGPVYGQKINIEINKIIIDEYLTIPGGQFGISNTNNRKLSTDTIPPILVKLDNKRNLIWAVKLDSESSGIPLYEMDNIKLLDDKYGKRITFFNSSYSEPGTIYLTDEFEFDYLCLKAF
;
A
#
# COMPACT_ATOMS: atom_id res chain seq x y z
N MET A 1 34.36 17.29 40.22
CA MET A 1 34.68 16.35 39.12
C MET A 1 33.49 15.49 38.66
N THR A 2 32.41 15.37 39.44
CA THR A 2 31.23 14.55 39.13
C THR A 2 30.20 15.22 38.22
N THR A 3 30.06 16.55 38.26
CA THR A 3 29.06 17.29 37.47
C THR A 3 29.39 17.34 35.97
N GLN A 4 30.66 17.54 35.60
CA GLN A 4 31.10 17.54 34.20
C GLN A 4 30.91 16.16 33.54
N LYS A 5 31.14 15.06 34.27
CA LYS A 5 30.85 13.71 33.76
C LYS A 5 29.37 13.53 33.46
N LYS A 6 28.48 13.97 34.35
CA LYS A 6 27.01 13.88 34.15
C LYS A 6 26.53 14.69 32.93
N ILE A 7 27.09 15.88 32.71
CA ILE A 7 26.78 16.72 31.54
C ILE A 7 27.25 16.03 30.24
N LEU A 8 28.46 15.46 30.25
CA LEU A 8 29.00 14.72 29.10
C LEU A 8 28.15 13.48 28.76
N THR A 9 27.75 12.72 29.78
CA THR A 9 26.90 11.53 29.61
C THR A 9 25.49 11.90 29.12
N GLY A 10 24.89 12.98 29.65
CA GLY A 10 23.59 13.46 29.19
C GLY A 10 23.61 13.94 27.73
N GLY A 11 24.66 14.67 27.33
CA GLY A 11 24.84 15.09 25.94
C GLY A 11 25.00 13.92 24.96
N LEU A 12 25.76 12.89 25.35
CA LEU A 12 25.93 11.65 24.55
C LEU A 12 24.61 10.92 24.32
N ILE A 13 23.75 10.82 25.35
CA ILE A 13 22.44 10.16 25.21
C ILE A 13 21.56 10.91 24.22
N ILE A 14 21.51 12.26 24.30
CA ILE A 14 20.71 13.07 23.39
C ILE A 14 21.19 12.91 21.94
N LEU A 15 22.51 12.95 21.71
CA LEU A 15 23.11 12.72 20.39
C LEU A 15 22.78 11.34 19.84
N MET A 16 22.82 10.31 20.69
CA MET A 16 22.51 8.94 20.28
C MET A 16 21.03 8.77 19.91
N THR A 17 20.12 9.41 20.66
CA THR A 17 18.67 9.41 20.35
C THR A 17 18.39 10.12 19.03
N ILE A 18 19.02 11.27 18.78
CA ILE A 18 18.88 11.99 17.50
C ILE A 18 19.39 11.12 16.35
N PHE A 19 20.56 10.49 16.51
CA PHE A 19 21.13 9.62 15.49
C PHE A 19 20.22 8.42 15.18
N LEU A 20 19.68 7.76 16.21
CA LEU A 20 18.73 6.66 16.04
C LEU A 20 17.45 7.11 15.33
N TYR A 21 16.93 8.29 15.66
CA TYR A 21 15.76 8.85 15.00
C TYR A 21 16.01 9.15 13.51
N PHE A 22 17.14 9.80 13.18
CA PHE A 22 17.52 10.06 11.80
C PHE A 22 17.79 8.77 11.01
N TRP A 23 18.46 7.80 11.62
CA TRP A 23 18.68 6.49 11.01
C TRP A 23 17.36 5.78 10.71
N TYR A 24 16.43 5.80 11.66
CA TYR A 24 15.09 5.24 11.46
C TYR A 24 14.33 5.97 10.33
N ALA A 25 14.34 7.30 10.33
CA ALA A 25 13.69 8.11 9.29
C ALA A 25 14.23 7.82 7.87
N ILE A 26 15.56 7.75 7.73
CA ILE A 26 16.21 7.40 6.45
C ILE A 26 15.84 5.97 6.02
N TYR A 27 15.90 5.02 6.95
CA TYR A 27 15.55 3.62 6.65
C TYR A 27 14.09 3.49 6.21
N THR A 28 13.17 4.19 6.88
CA THR A 28 11.76 4.21 6.50
C THR A 28 11.53 4.84 5.14
N TRP A 29 12.25 5.90 4.79
CA TRP A 29 12.17 6.54 3.48
C TRP A 29 12.66 5.63 2.36
N ASP A 30 13.79 4.95 2.56
CA ASP A 30 14.27 3.96 1.58
C ASP A 30 13.31 2.76 1.44
N SER A 31 12.62 2.37 2.53
CA SER A 31 11.65 1.27 2.49
C SER A 31 10.31 1.63 1.86
N MET A 32 9.95 2.92 1.78
CA MET A 32 8.73 3.38 1.10
C MET A 32 8.86 3.29 -0.43
N GLY A 33 10.02 2.90 -0.96
CA GLY A 33 10.24 2.63 -2.38
C GLY A 33 9.92 3.83 -3.28
N GLU A 34 9.29 3.58 -4.42
CA GLU A 34 8.94 4.59 -5.43
C GLU A 34 7.69 5.42 -5.09
N CYS A 35 7.23 5.43 -3.84
CA CYS A 35 6.11 6.28 -3.46
C CYS A 35 6.48 7.75 -3.71
N GLY A 36 5.99 8.31 -4.82
CA GLY A 36 6.28 9.68 -5.20
C GLY A 36 5.83 10.64 -4.10
N MET A 37 6.62 11.67 -3.83
CA MET A 37 6.31 12.66 -2.79
C MET A 37 5.01 13.44 -3.05
N ASP A 38 4.45 13.34 -4.26
CA ASP A 38 3.36 14.22 -4.70
C ASP A 38 1.98 13.85 -4.13
N THR A 39 1.69 12.56 -3.93
CA THR A 39 0.37 12.13 -3.40
C THR A 39 0.43 11.34 -2.11
N GLY A 40 1.62 10.90 -1.68
CA GLY A 40 1.79 10.10 -0.47
C GLY A 40 1.09 8.73 -0.54
N PRO A 41 1.16 7.95 0.56
CA PRO A 41 0.54 6.63 0.63
C PRO A 41 -0.99 6.75 0.75
N VAL A 42 -1.70 6.04 -0.10
CA VAL A 42 -3.14 5.79 -0.04
C VAL A 42 -3.39 4.57 0.81
N TYR A 43 -4.09 4.77 1.93
CA TYR A 43 -4.51 3.67 2.78
C TYR A 43 -5.86 3.12 2.33
N GLY A 44 -6.20 1.95 2.86
CA GLY A 44 -7.46 1.29 2.59
C GLY A 44 -8.19 0.95 3.88
N GLN A 45 -9.52 0.91 3.79
CA GLN A 45 -10.39 0.46 4.87
C GLN A 45 -10.74 -1.02 4.66
N LYS A 46 -10.48 -1.85 5.67
CA LYS A 46 -10.99 -3.22 5.68
C LYS A 46 -12.52 -3.20 5.67
N ILE A 47 -13.12 -3.94 4.75
CA ILE A 47 -14.58 -4.06 4.62
C ILE A 47 -15.02 -5.49 4.85
N ASN A 48 -16.21 -5.65 5.44
CA ASN A 48 -16.85 -6.96 5.56
C ASN A 48 -17.86 -7.12 4.43
N ILE A 49 -17.54 -7.99 3.48
CA ILE A 49 -18.35 -8.25 2.29
C ILE A 49 -18.28 -9.73 1.95
N GLU A 50 -19.37 -10.30 1.48
CA GLU A 50 -19.37 -11.67 1.00
C GLU A 50 -18.77 -11.73 -0.41
N ILE A 51 -17.93 -12.74 -0.67
CA ILE A 51 -17.23 -12.90 -1.96
C ILE A 51 -18.18 -12.99 -3.17
N ASN A 52 -19.37 -13.57 -2.99
CA ASN A 52 -20.42 -13.67 -4.02
C ASN A 52 -21.01 -12.31 -4.45
N LYS A 53 -20.80 -11.25 -3.67
CA LYS A 53 -21.25 -9.88 -3.96
C LYS A 53 -20.18 -9.05 -4.67
N ILE A 54 -18.98 -9.60 -4.85
CA ILE A 54 -17.85 -8.95 -5.53
C ILE A 54 -17.59 -9.70 -6.83
N ILE A 55 -17.61 -8.98 -7.95
CA ILE A 55 -17.09 -9.50 -9.20
C ILE A 55 -15.62 -9.06 -9.27
N ILE A 56 -14.72 -10.03 -9.26
CA ILE A 56 -13.28 -9.82 -9.39
C ILE A 56 -12.92 -9.82 -10.87
N ASP A 57 -12.33 -8.73 -11.34
CA ASP A 57 -11.98 -8.51 -12.73
C ASP A 57 -10.58 -9.06 -13.04
N GLU A 58 -9.63 -8.89 -12.11
CA GLU A 58 -8.27 -9.43 -12.22
C GLU A 58 -7.89 -10.33 -11.04
N TYR A 59 -7.17 -11.42 -11.34
CA TYR A 59 -6.60 -12.31 -10.34
C TYR A 59 -5.09 -12.41 -10.52
N LEU A 60 -4.38 -12.32 -9.41
CA LEU A 60 -2.95 -12.53 -9.31
C LEU A 60 -2.69 -13.68 -8.33
N THR A 61 -1.90 -14.67 -8.76
CA THR A 61 -1.54 -15.78 -7.88
C THR A 61 -0.48 -15.32 -6.87
N ILE A 62 -0.71 -15.61 -5.59
CA ILE A 62 0.23 -15.29 -4.50
C ILE A 62 0.46 -16.55 -3.65
N PRO A 63 1.58 -16.66 -2.91
CA PRO A 63 1.75 -17.71 -1.93
C PRO A 63 0.56 -17.80 -0.94
N GLY A 64 -0.02 -18.99 -0.82
CA GLY A 64 -1.15 -19.25 0.06
C GLY A 64 -2.53 -18.91 -0.51
N GLY A 65 -2.64 -18.39 -1.73
CA GLY A 65 -3.92 -18.17 -2.37
C GLY A 65 -3.89 -17.25 -3.59
N GLN A 66 -4.84 -16.31 -3.65
CA GLN A 66 -4.98 -15.37 -4.77
C GLN A 66 -5.25 -13.97 -4.25
N PHE A 67 -4.66 -12.99 -4.92
CA PHE A 67 -5.00 -11.58 -4.79
C PHE A 67 -5.97 -11.23 -5.92
N GLY A 68 -7.07 -10.57 -5.61
CA GLY A 68 -8.09 -10.18 -6.58
C GLY A 68 -8.32 -8.67 -6.57
N ILE A 69 -8.63 -8.12 -7.74
CA ILE A 69 -8.99 -6.71 -7.90
C ILE A 69 -10.38 -6.66 -8.54
N SER A 70 -11.30 -5.96 -7.87
CA SER A 70 -12.59 -5.56 -8.44
C SER A 70 -12.47 -4.09 -8.84
N ASN A 71 -12.38 -3.87 -10.15
CA ASN A 71 -12.46 -2.54 -10.76
C ASN A 71 -13.90 -2.00 -10.65
N THR A 72 -14.03 -0.69 -10.76
CA THR A 72 -15.32 0.02 -10.65
C THR A 72 -15.77 0.65 -11.95
N ASN A 73 -14.88 0.74 -12.94
CA ASN A 73 -15.22 1.15 -14.29
C ASN A 73 -16.16 0.10 -14.92
N ASN A 74 -17.33 0.54 -15.43
CA ASN A 74 -18.41 -0.27 -16.04
C ASN A 74 -19.57 -0.77 -15.15
N ARG A 75 -19.66 -0.41 -13.87
CA ARG A 75 -20.88 -0.70 -13.09
C ARG A 75 -21.67 0.59 -12.91
N LYS A 76 -22.95 0.59 -13.33
CA LYS A 76 -23.93 1.66 -13.08
C LYS A 76 -24.20 1.81 -11.57
N LEU A 77 -23.19 2.22 -10.81
CA LEU A 77 -23.39 2.94 -9.57
C LEU A 77 -23.09 4.40 -9.92
N SER A 78 -24.19 5.15 -9.99
CA SER A 78 -24.25 6.61 -10.04
C SER A 78 -22.99 7.31 -9.54
N THR A 79 -22.29 8.02 -10.43
CA THR A 79 -21.55 9.31 -10.28
C THR A 79 -20.70 9.61 -9.03
N ASP A 80 -20.61 8.73 -8.05
CA ASP A 80 -19.82 8.81 -6.83
C ASP A 80 -18.85 7.61 -6.83
N THR A 81 -17.99 7.62 -7.86
CA THR A 81 -16.56 7.23 -7.84
C THR A 81 -16.12 6.34 -6.69
N ILE A 82 -16.61 5.09 -6.67
CA ILE A 82 -16.11 4.08 -5.74
C ILE A 82 -14.73 3.64 -6.26
N PRO A 83 -13.66 3.67 -5.44
CA PRO A 83 -12.38 3.11 -5.86
C PRO A 83 -12.39 1.58 -5.86
N PRO A 84 -11.45 0.93 -6.57
CA PRO A 84 -11.32 -0.52 -6.61
C PRO A 84 -11.29 -1.17 -5.23
N ILE A 85 -11.85 -2.37 -5.17
CA ILE A 85 -11.79 -3.23 -3.98
C ILE A 85 -10.70 -4.26 -4.22
N LEU A 86 -9.76 -4.32 -3.28
CA LEU A 86 -8.71 -5.32 -3.23
C LEU A 86 -9.17 -6.47 -2.35
N VAL A 87 -8.93 -7.71 -2.76
CA VAL A 87 -9.31 -8.89 -1.98
C VAL A 87 -8.18 -9.90 -1.93
N LYS A 88 -8.09 -10.63 -0.82
CA LYS A 88 -7.27 -11.83 -0.71
C LYS A 88 -8.16 -13.03 -0.48
N LEU A 89 -7.90 -14.06 -1.28
CA LEU A 89 -8.56 -15.35 -1.19
C LEU A 89 -7.56 -16.41 -0.78
N ASP A 90 -8.03 -17.44 -0.07
CA ASP A 90 -7.24 -18.64 0.19
C ASP A 90 -7.17 -19.54 -1.06
N ASN A 91 -6.41 -20.64 -0.96
CA ASN A 91 -6.31 -21.66 -2.02
C ASN A 91 -7.66 -22.32 -2.41
N LYS A 92 -8.68 -22.21 -1.57
CA LYS A 92 -10.04 -22.73 -1.79
C LYS A 92 -11.00 -21.62 -2.27
N ARG A 93 -10.50 -20.42 -2.56
CA ARG A 93 -11.26 -19.22 -2.95
C ARG A 93 -12.19 -18.68 -1.87
N ASN A 94 -11.95 -18.99 -0.59
CA ASN A 94 -12.61 -18.31 0.50
C ASN A 94 -12.00 -16.93 0.71
N LEU A 95 -12.83 -15.92 0.98
CA LEU A 95 -12.36 -14.59 1.29
C LEU A 95 -11.64 -14.57 2.63
N ILE A 96 -10.37 -14.16 2.63
CA ILE A 96 -9.57 -13.91 3.83
C ILE A 96 -9.81 -12.46 4.28
N TRP A 97 -9.66 -11.51 3.37
CA TRP A 97 -9.96 -10.10 3.61
C TRP A 97 -10.32 -9.36 2.33
N ALA A 98 -11.02 -8.24 2.51
CA ALA A 98 -11.31 -7.27 1.48
C ALA A 98 -10.98 -5.86 1.99
N VAL A 99 -10.41 -5.04 1.13
CA VAL A 99 -10.02 -3.66 1.42
C VAL A 99 -10.60 -2.76 0.34
N LYS A 100 -11.32 -1.73 0.77
CA LYS A 100 -11.72 -0.62 -0.09
C LYS A 100 -10.66 0.47 0.03
N LEU A 101 -10.12 0.93 -1.09
CA LEU A 101 -9.13 2.00 -1.10
C LEU A 101 -9.79 3.35 -0.74
N ASP A 102 -9.02 4.26 -0.14
CA ASP A 102 -9.46 5.63 0.15
C ASP A 102 -8.87 6.59 -0.88
N SER A 103 -9.40 6.58 -2.11
CA SER A 103 -8.83 7.35 -3.23
C SER A 103 -8.97 8.86 -3.08
N GLU A 104 -9.90 9.35 -2.25
CA GLU A 104 -10.11 10.79 -2.02
C GLU A 104 -8.85 11.45 -1.45
N SER A 105 -8.05 10.70 -0.69
CA SER A 105 -6.82 11.18 -0.06
C SER A 105 -5.72 11.58 -1.05
N SER A 106 -5.70 11.01 -2.26
CA SER A 106 -4.61 11.20 -3.24
C SER A 106 -4.86 12.26 -4.30
N GLY A 107 -6.13 12.64 -4.53
CA GLY A 107 -6.50 13.48 -5.67
C GLY A 107 -6.31 12.83 -7.06
N ILE A 108 -5.81 11.59 -7.13
CA ILE A 108 -5.66 10.83 -8.38
C ILE A 108 -6.84 9.85 -8.53
N PRO A 109 -7.65 9.99 -9.59
CA PRO A 109 -8.71 9.03 -9.89
C PRO A 109 -8.17 7.62 -10.08
N LEU A 110 -8.83 6.65 -9.45
CA LEU A 110 -8.46 5.24 -9.54
C LEU A 110 -9.74 4.42 -9.63
N TYR A 111 -10.07 3.94 -10.82
CA TYR A 111 -11.26 3.12 -11.10
C TYR A 111 -10.92 1.78 -11.75
N GLU A 112 -9.77 1.73 -12.42
CA GLU A 112 -9.33 0.59 -13.23
C GLU A 112 -7.82 0.43 -13.09
N MET A 113 -7.43 -0.78 -12.67
CA MET A 113 -6.04 -1.21 -12.59
C MET A 113 -5.82 -2.33 -13.60
N ASP A 114 -4.83 -2.15 -14.46
CA ASP A 114 -4.45 -3.11 -15.50
C ASP A 114 -2.98 -3.52 -15.36
N ASN A 115 -2.55 -4.52 -16.14
CA ASN A 115 -1.15 -4.97 -16.24
C ASN A 115 -0.52 -5.35 -14.90
N ILE A 116 -1.31 -6.02 -14.06
CA ILE A 116 -0.98 -6.27 -12.66
C ILE A 116 0.11 -7.34 -12.55
N LYS A 117 1.17 -7.06 -11.78
CA LYS A 117 2.33 -7.95 -11.61
C LYS A 117 2.81 -7.99 -10.17
N LEU A 118 3.04 -9.20 -9.66
CA LEU A 118 3.70 -9.40 -8.36
C LEU A 118 5.21 -9.23 -8.52
N LEU A 119 5.81 -8.41 -7.66
CA LEU A 119 7.25 -8.27 -7.49
C LEU A 119 7.62 -8.63 -6.05
N ASP A 120 8.73 -9.35 -5.92
CA ASP A 120 9.40 -9.65 -4.66
C ASP A 120 10.88 -9.30 -4.86
N ASP A 121 11.28 -8.13 -4.38
CA ASP A 121 12.64 -7.63 -4.55
C ASP A 121 13.13 -6.86 -3.31
N LYS A 122 14.23 -6.11 -3.45
CA LYS A 122 14.85 -5.37 -2.34
C LYS A 122 13.93 -4.35 -1.63
N TYR A 123 12.84 -3.90 -2.26
CA TYR A 123 11.84 -3.02 -1.62
C TYR A 123 10.62 -3.81 -1.10
N GLY A 124 10.74 -5.13 -0.96
CA GLY A 124 9.71 -6.00 -0.42
C GLY A 124 8.69 -6.50 -1.44
N LYS A 125 7.61 -7.08 -0.92
CA LYS A 125 6.51 -7.65 -1.70
C LYS A 125 5.57 -6.56 -2.14
N ARG A 126 5.44 -6.38 -3.45
CA ARG A 126 4.56 -5.36 -4.02
C ARG A 126 3.89 -5.82 -5.29
N ILE A 127 2.76 -5.23 -5.59
CA ILE A 127 2.04 -5.43 -6.84
C ILE A 127 2.13 -4.13 -7.63
N THR A 128 2.74 -4.18 -8.81
CA THR A 128 2.74 -3.05 -9.74
C THR A 128 1.57 -3.18 -10.70
N PHE A 129 1.01 -2.04 -11.10
CA PHE A 129 -0.11 -1.98 -12.04
C PHE A 129 -0.05 -0.66 -12.83
N PHE A 130 -0.86 -0.57 -13.87
CA PHE A 130 -1.13 0.65 -14.61
C PHE A 130 -2.53 1.15 -14.26
N ASN A 131 -2.63 2.36 -13.71
CA ASN A 131 -3.88 3.05 -13.46
C ASN A 131 -4.45 3.57 -14.79
N SER A 132 -5.28 2.76 -15.45
CA SER A 132 -5.89 3.12 -16.73
C SER A 132 -6.85 4.31 -16.63
N SER A 133 -7.33 4.63 -15.41
CA SER A 133 -8.19 5.79 -15.17
C SER A 133 -7.46 7.13 -15.28
N TYR A 134 -6.13 7.12 -15.08
CA TYR A 134 -5.32 8.34 -15.06
C TYR A 134 -4.02 8.22 -15.90
N SER A 135 -3.85 7.08 -16.59
CA SER A 135 -2.71 6.78 -17.47
C SER A 135 -1.33 6.79 -16.79
N GLU A 136 -1.28 6.34 -15.54
CA GLU A 136 -0.07 6.39 -14.70
C GLU A 136 0.22 5.05 -14.02
N PRO A 137 1.48 4.73 -13.68
CA PRO A 137 1.76 3.54 -12.90
C PRO A 137 1.34 3.70 -11.43
N GLY A 138 1.00 2.58 -10.82
CA GLY A 138 0.74 2.50 -9.39
C GLY A 138 1.39 1.25 -8.78
N THR A 139 1.54 1.27 -7.47
CA THR A 139 2.17 0.19 -6.71
C THR A 139 1.42 -0.05 -5.40
N ILE A 140 0.93 -1.28 -5.20
CA ILE A 140 0.37 -1.75 -3.94
C ILE A 140 1.47 -2.44 -3.14
N TYR A 141 1.73 -1.97 -1.92
CA TYR A 141 2.69 -2.56 -1.00
C TYR A 141 1.99 -3.58 -0.09
N LEU A 142 2.66 -4.70 0.14
CA LEU A 142 2.14 -5.81 0.91
C LEU A 142 3.08 -6.18 2.07
N THR A 143 2.52 -6.76 3.13
CA THR A 143 3.31 -7.38 4.19
C THR A 143 3.92 -8.71 3.74
N ASP A 144 4.76 -9.31 4.59
CA ASP A 144 5.35 -10.63 4.34
C ASP A 144 4.29 -11.74 4.21
N GLU A 145 3.14 -11.60 4.86
CA GLU A 145 2.00 -12.50 4.74
C GLU A 145 1.10 -12.16 3.57
N PHE A 146 1.49 -11.24 2.67
CA PHE A 146 0.68 -10.73 1.57
C PHE A 146 -0.62 -10.06 2.06
N GLU A 147 -0.58 -9.33 3.18
CA GLU A 147 -1.65 -8.43 3.61
C GLU A 147 -1.46 -7.06 2.95
N PHE A 148 -2.54 -6.35 2.65
CA PHE A 148 -2.46 -4.98 2.14
C PHE A 148 -1.89 -4.04 3.23
N ASP A 149 -0.88 -3.25 2.87
CA ASP A 149 -0.30 -2.21 3.74
C ASP A 149 -0.76 -0.83 3.27
N TYR A 150 -0.29 -0.40 2.10
CA TYR A 150 -0.68 0.85 1.46
C TYR A 150 -0.51 0.79 -0.06
N LEU A 151 -1.09 1.78 -0.75
CA LEU A 151 -0.98 1.99 -2.18
C LEU A 151 -0.20 3.29 -2.43
N CYS A 152 0.62 3.32 -3.47
CA CYS A 152 1.21 4.55 -3.99
C CYS A 152 0.81 4.73 -5.45
N LEU A 153 0.34 5.94 -5.76
CA LEU A 153 0.09 6.42 -7.11
C LEU A 153 1.20 7.42 -7.45
N LYS A 154 1.63 7.45 -8.70
CA LYS A 154 2.73 8.31 -9.12
C LYS A 154 2.30 9.16 -10.30
N ALA A 155 2.06 10.44 -10.01
CA ALA A 155 1.96 11.48 -11.02
C ALA A 155 3.31 11.73 -11.69
N PHE A 156 3.31 11.85 -13.02
CA PHE A 156 4.49 12.27 -13.79
C PHE A 156 4.36 13.72 -14.27
#